data_AF-H8WVV1-F1
#
_entry.id   AF-H8WVV1-F1
#
_cell.length_a   1.000
_cell.length_b   1.000
_cell.length_c   1.000
_cell.angle_alpha   90.00
_cell.angle_beta   90.00
_cell.angle_gamma   90.00
#
_symmetry.space_group_name_H-M   'P 1'
#
loop_
_entity.id
_entity.type
_entity.pdbx_description
1 polymer ?
#
loop_
_entity_poly.entity_id
_entity_poly.type
_entity_poly.pdbx_seq_one_letter_code
_entity_poly.pdbx_strand_id
1 'polypeptide(L)'
;MSLFRRLTLFAIVAITSVFSLRNPAQEEHAIFKITSHTHDKSTIIGFLQDVANKIAVSPAHLNRFHQWTTSLSSSTLTKEDKQCLDNSVVKFYIRSLKLTEHIYEASECRINLNPKMQSILQPTPNIHNLLLGDNDMLEIQLKYVLMDEFNRYQQFKDYKFNDFQHLNYGLACIIDYQQLMQVELMETVVEANLERKVEVDEACGLNALNQNFIGTAIDYITTHVPINGTFYCKKGRSSTCNRAIADSANARYKLPNY
;
A
#
# COMPACT_ATOMS: atom_id res chain seq x y z
N MET A 1 -44.86 0.16 40.56
CA MET A 1 -44.66 1.60 40.79
C MET A 1 -43.37 1.81 41.55
N SER A 2 -42.62 2.82 41.11
CA SER A 2 -41.43 3.45 41.68
C SER A 2 -40.23 2.57 42.07
N LEU A 3 -39.12 2.58 41.31
CA LEU A 3 -38.19 3.68 41.02
C LEU A 3 -37.19 3.95 42.15
N PHE A 4 -35.91 3.92 41.75
CA PHE A 4 -34.76 4.59 42.35
C PHE A 4 -34.19 4.08 43.68
N ARG A 5 -33.23 3.15 43.57
CA ARG A 5 -31.92 3.28 44.25
C ARG A 5 -30.78 2.73 43.38
N ARG A 6 -30.46 3.54 42.37
CA ARG A 6 -29.10 3.78 41.81
C ARG A 6 -28.16 4.14 42.98
N LEU A 7 -26.85 3.98 43.02
CA LEU A 7 -25.68 3.87 42.13
C LEU A 7 -24.59 3.37 43.13
N THR A 8 -23.59 2.51 42.89
CA THR A 8 -22.43 2.64 42.01
C THR A 8 -21.61 1.37 42.24
N LEU A 9 -21.63 0.43 41.30
CA LEU A 9 -20.51 -0.50 41.15
C LEU A 9 -19.87 -0.09 39.83
N PHE A 10 -18.83 0.74 39.92
CA PHE A 10 -17.89 0.94 38.83
C PHE A 10 -17.18 -0.39 38.63
N ALA A 11 -17.77 -1.25 37.79
CA ALA A 11 -17.04 -2.33 37.17
C ALA A 11 -15.93 -1.66 36.36
N ILE A 12 -14.71 -1.82 36.85
CA ILE A 12 -13.46 -1.49 36.19
C ILE A 12 -13.50 -2.23 34.85
N VAL A 13 -13.98 -1.55 33.81
CA VAL A 13 -13.66 -1.91 32.44
C VAL A 13 -12.17 -1.64 32.35
N ALA A 14 -11.42 -2.70 32.67
CA ALA A 14 -9.99 -2.77 32.44
C ALA A 14 -9.80 -2.43 30.97
N ILE A 15 -9.27 -1.23 30.80
CA ILE A 15 -8.63 -0.70 29.63
C ILE A 15 -7.77 -1.82 29.04
N THR A 16 -8.30 -2.60 28.11
CA THR A 16 -7.49 -3.29 27.11
C THR A 16 -7.09 -2.25 26.08
N SER A 17 -6.42 -1.18 26.55
CA SER A 17 -5.43 -0.55 25.70
C SER A 17 -4.44 -1.65 25.44
N VAL A 18 -4.42 -2.11 24.19
CA VAL A 18 -3.26 -2.79 23.64
C VAL A 18 -2.11 -1.83 23.87
N PHE A 19 -1.44 -1.96 25.02
CA PHE A 19 -0.11 -1.45 25.19
C PHE A 19 0.65 -2.21 24.12
N SER A 20 0.91 -1.52 23.01
CA SER A 20 2.01 -1.87 22.12
C SER A 20 3.20 -2.01 23.05
N LEU A 21 3.52 -3.26 23.39
CA LEU A 21 4.76 -3.64 24.02
C LEU A 21 5.82 -3.23 23.00
N ARG A 22 6.24 -1.98 23.11
CA ARG A 22 7.38 -1.42 22.42
C ARG A 22 8.56 -2.15 23.04
N ASN A 23 8.87 -3.30 22.45
CA ASN A 23 9.95 -4.15 22.88
C ASN A 23 11.24 -3.36 22.60
N PRO A 24 11.97 -2.88 23.62
CA PRO A 24 13.12 -2.00 23.41
C PRO A 24 14.31 -2.73 22.77
N ALA A 25 14.20 -4.05 22.54
CA ALA A 25 15.15 -4.87 21.80
C ALA A 25 14.83 -4.97 20.29
N GLN A 26 13.78 -4.32 19.79
CA GLN A 26 13.50 -4.19 18.36
C GLN A 26 14.28 -3.00 17.76
N GLU A 27 15.55 -2.86 18.13
CA GLU A 27 16.49 -1.97 17.47
C GLU A 27 16.96 -2.60 16.15
N GLU A 28 16.59 -1.96 15.04
CA GLU A 28 17.21 -2.03 13.71
C GLU A 28 17.32 -3.38 12.97
N HIS A 29 16.35 -4.30 13.06
CA HIS A 29 16.27 -5.36 12.04
C HIS A 29 15.72 -4.78 10.71
N ALA A 30 16.62 -4.54 9.74
CA ALA A 30 16.21 -4.21 8.39
C ALA A 30 15.62 -5.46 7.73
N ILE A 31 14.35 -5.39 7.34
CA ILE A 31 13.64 -6.51 6.68
C ILE A 31 14.10 -6.67 5.23
N PHE A 32 14.54 -5.58 4.61
CA PHE A 32 14.96 -5.55 3.23
C PHE A 32 16.11 -4.56 3.04
N LYS A 33 17.09 -4.95 2.23
CA LYS A 33 18.30 -4.16 1.95
C LYS A 33 18.58 -4.15 0.45
N ILE A 34 18.69 -2.95 -0.11
CA ILE A 34 19.02 -2.70 -1.51
C ILE A 34 20.43 -2.10 -1.58
N THR A 35 21.25 -2.67 -2.44
CA THR A 35 22.63 -2.25 -2.74
C THR A 35 22.87 -2.43 -4.24
N SER A 36 23.91 -1.81 -4.80
CA SER A 36 24.30 -2.04 -6.21
C SER A 36 24.72 -3.49 -6.50
N HIS A 37 25.01 -4.29 -5.46
CA HIS A 37 25.34 -5.71 -5.58
C HIS A 37 24.09 -6.60 -5.67
N THR A 38 22.96 -6.14 -5.13
CA THR A 38 21.70 -6.92 -5.09
C THR A 38 20.67 -6.44 -6.10
N HIS A 39 20.76 -5.19 -6.54
CA HIS A 39 19.83 -4.56 -7.46
C HIS A 39 20.56 -3.71 -8.50
N ASP A 40 19.88 -3.42 -9.60
CA ASP A 40 20.43 -2.59 -10.66
C ASP A 40 20.82 -1.20 -10.15
N LYS A 41 21.91 -0.68 -10.72
CA LYS A 41 22.41 0.66 -10.36
C LYS A 41 21.37 1.76 -10.61
N SER A 42 20.51 1.58 -11.61
CA SER A 42 19.39 2.49 -11.90
C SER A 42 18.44 2.65 -10.70
N THR A 43 18.18 1.57 -9.96
CA THR A 43 17.36 1.61 -8.74
C THR A 43 18.01 2.47 -7.66
N ILE A 44 19.31 2.29 -7.42
CA ILE A 44 20.07 3.10 -6.46
C ILE A 44 20.09 4.58 -6.90
N ILE A 45 20.33 4.84 -8.19
CA ILE A 45 20.29 6.20 -8.76
C ILE A 45 18.92 6.85 -8.52
N GLY A 46 17.82 6.10 -8.72
CA GLY A 46 16.46 6.59 -8.43
C GLY A 46 16.29 7.02 -6.98
N PHE A 47 16.75 6.21 -6.02
CA PHE A 47 16.72 6.61 -4.61
C PHE A 47 17.59 7.83 -4.31
N LEU A 48 18.78 7.92 -4.89
CA LEU A 48 19.66 9.08 -4.74
C LEU A 48 19.03 10.36 -5.33
N GLN A 49 18.34 10.24 -6.46
CA GLN A 49 17.53 11.33 -7.05
C GLN A 49 16.41 11.76 -6.12
N ASP A 50 15.66 10.83 -5.53
CA ASP A 50 14.63 11.14 -4.55
C ASP A 50 15.19 11.90 -3.35
N VAL A 51 16.35 11.47 -2.83
CA VAL A 51 17.01 12.16 -1.71
C VAL A 51 17.44 13.56 -2.13
N ALA A 52 18.11 13.70 -3.29
CA ALA A 52 18.54 14.99 -3.81
C ALA A 52 17.37 15.98 -3.98
N ASN A 53 16.25 15.51 -4.52
CA ASN A 53 15.02 16.29 -4.69
C ASN A 53 14.48 16.82 -3.34
N LYS A 54 14.63 16.05 -2.26
CA LYS A 54 14.13 16.42 -0.93
C LYS A 54 15.05 17.38 -0.17
N ILE A 55 16.36 17.23 -0.33
CA ILE A 55 17.33 18.01 0.45
C ILE A 55 17.76 19.29 -0.24
N ALA A 56 17.58 19.42 -1.56
CA ALA A 56 18.08 20.54 -2.34
C ALA A 56 17.52 21.88 -1.83
N VAL A 57 18.42 22.79 -1.48
CA VAL A 57 18.07 24.14 -1.00
C VAL A 57 17.76 25.10 -2.16
N SER A 58 18.16 24.75 -3.39
CA SER A 58 18.01 25.58 -4.59
C SER A 58 17.82 24.74 -5.86
N PRO A 59 16.95 25.18 -6.80
CA PRO A 59 16.80 24.53 -8.11
C PRO A 59 18.10 24.46 -8.93
N ALA A 60 19.00 25.44 -8.78
CA ALA A 60 20.26 25.46 -9.53
C ALA A 60 21.21 24.32 -9.13
N HIS A 61 21.22 23.96 -7.84
CA HIS A 61 22.01 22.83 -7.34
C HIS A 61 21.42 21.49 -7.79
N LEU A 62 20.09 21.40 -7.82
CA LEU A 62 19.38 20.21 -8.27
C LEU A 62 19.65 19.89 -9.77
N ASN A 63 19.70 20.92 -10.62
CA ASN A 63 20.03 20.75 -12.05
C ASN A 63 21.41 20.12 -12.27
N ARG A 64 22.41 20.48 -11.46
CA ARG A 64 23.75 19.88 -11.53
C ARG A 64 23.71 18.40 -11.13
N PHE A 65 22.92 18.06 -10.13
CA PHE A 65 22.73 16.67 -9.73
C PHE A 65 22.01 15.85 -10.82
N HIS A 66 21.00 16.41 -11.48
CA HIS A 66 20.36 15.76 -12.62
C HIS A 66 21.33 15.50 -13.78
N GLN A 67 22.24 16.44 -14.06
CA GLN A 67 23.30 16.25 -15.05
C GLN A 67 24.27 15.13 -14.67
N TRP A 68 24.63 15.02 -13.38
CA TRP A 68 25.45 13.91 -12.88
C TRP A 68 24.71 12.57 -13.03
N THR A 69 23.46 12.48 -12.55
CA THR A 69 22.70 11.22 -12.64
C THR A 69 22.45 10.76 -14.07
N THR A 70 22.30 11.69 -15.02
CA THR A 70 22.20 11.35 -16.44
C THR A 70 23.54 10.89 -17.02
N SER A 71 24.69 11.41 -16.56
CA SER A 71 26.00 10.91 -17.01
C SER A 71 26.35 9.52 -16.46
N LEU A 72 25.75 9.08 -15.35
CA LEU A 72 25.90 7.71 -14.81
C LEU A 72 25.32 6.62 -15.73
N SER A 73 24.47 6.99 -16.69
CA SER A 73 23.97 6.07 -17.72
C SER A 73 24.99 5.81 -18.85
N SER A 74 26.09 6.56 -18.88
CA SER A 74 27.19 6.35 -19.83
C SER A 74 28.14 5.22 -19.38
N SER A 75 28.81 4.56 -20.33
CA SER A 75 29.65 3.37 -20.09
C SER A 75 30.93 3.63 -19.29
N THR A 76 31.25 4.88 -18.98
CA THR A 76 32.46 5.27 -18.22
C THR A 76 32.09 5.97 -16.93
N LEU A 77 31.85 5.17 -15.89
CA LEU A 77 31.74 5.66 -14.51
C LEU A 77 33.12 6.01 -13.96
N THR A 78 33.24 7.18 -13.33
CA THR A 78 34.45 7.55 -12.58
C THR A 78 34.61 6.65 -11.34
N LYS A 79 35.76 6.74 -10.66
CA LYS A 79 36.00 5.96 -9.44
C LYS A 79 35.04 6.40 -8.33
N GLU A 80 34.81 7.70 -8.26
CA GLU A 80 33.93 8.37 -7.31
C GLU A 80 32.46 7.97 -7.55
N ASP A 81 32.03 7.91 -8.82
CA ASP A 81 30.69 7.44 -9.18
C ASP A 81 30.46 5.98 -8.75
N LYS A 82 31.46 5.12 -8.97
CA LYS A 82 31.39 3.71 -8.54
C LYS A 82 31.30 3.61 -7.02
N GLN A 83 32.17 4.35 -6.31
CA GLN A 83 32.17 4.37 -4.86
C GLN A 83 30.81 4.85 -4.29
N CYS A 84 30.26 5.94 -4.84
CA CYS A 84 28.95 6.44 -4.47
C CYS A 84 27.87 5.35 -4.57
N LEU A 85 27.79 4.67 -5.72
CA LEU A 85 26.75 3.67 -5.97
C LEU A 85 26.95 2.39 -5.15
N ASP A 86 28.19 1.94 -4.97
CA ASP A 86 28.51 0.67 -4.31
C ASP A 86 28.39 0.77 -2.78
N ASN A 87 28.66 1.95 -2.21
CA ASN A 87 28.58 2.16 -0.77
C ASN A 87 27.22 2.72 -0.31
N SER A 88 26.40 3.24 -1.22
CA SER A 88 25.04 3.70 -0.86
C SER A 88 24.11 2.51 -0.62
N VAL A 89 23.31 2.58 0.44
CA VAL A 89 22.46 1.48 0.90
C VAL A 89 21.06 1.99 1.21
N VAL A 90 20.05 1.26 0.75
CA VAL A 90 18.66 1.49 1.17
C VAL A 90 18.20 0.36 2.06
N LYS A 91 17.67 0.68 3.24
CA LYS A 91 17.16 -0.28 4.22
C LYS A 91 15.71 0.02 4.53
N PHE A 92 14.91 -1.03 4.67
CA PHE A 92 13.51 -0.94 5.07
C PHE A 92 13.32 -1.56 6.44
N TYR A 93 12.56 -0.88 7.29
CA TYR A 93 12.26 -1.30 8.66
C TYR A 93 10.76 -1.26 8.89
N ILE A 94 10.20 -2.30 9.53
CA ILE A 94 8.80 -2.28 9.94
C ILE A 94 8.66 -1.37 11.16
N ARG A 95 7.80 -0.35 11.06
CA ARG A 95 7.45 0.54 12.18
C ARG A 95 6.13 0.16 12.84
N SER A 96 5.15 -0.25 12.05
CA SER A 96 3.92 -0.83 12.57
C SER A 96 3.25 -1.75 11.55
N LEU A 97 2.46 -2.69 12.07
CA LEU A 97 1.63 -3.61 11.31
C LEU A 97 0.20 -3.51 11.83
N LYS A 98 -0.77 -3.47 10.94
CA LYS A 98 -2.18 -3.40 11.29
C LYS A 98 -2.99 -4.26 10.33
N LEU A 99 -3.96 -4.98 10.87
CA LEU A 99 -4.98 -5.64 10.06
C LEU A 99 -6.08 -4.63 9.71
N THR A 100 -6.36 -4.46 8.43
CA THR A 100 -7.38 -3.54 7.92
C THR A 100 -8.25 -4.21 6.86
N GLU A 101 -9.37 -3.56 6.55
CA GLU A 101 -10.27 -3.98 5.48
C GLU A 101 -10.30 -2.89 4.41
N HIS A 102 -10.10 -3.29 3.16
CA HIS A 102 -10.24 -2.44 1.99
C HIS A 102 -11.47 -2.85 1.20
N ILE A 103 -12.18 -1.86 0.63
CA ILE A 103 -13.38 -2.10 -0.17
C ILE A 103 -13.13 -1.60 -1.58
N TYR A 104 -13.32 -2.49 -2.54
CA TYR A 104 -13.16 -2.21 -3.96
C TYR A 104 -14.44 -2.49 -4.72
N GLU A 105 -14.66 -1.74 -5.80
CA GLU A 105 -15.79 -2.01 -6.68
C GLU A 105 -15.51 -3.23 -7.56
N ALA A 106 -16.40 -4.20 -7.47
CA ALA A 106 -16.27 -5.48 -8.15
C ALA A 106 -17.24 -5.64 -9.33
N SER A 107 -18.18 -4.72 -9.55
CA SER A 107 -19.08 -4.71 -10.71
C SER A 107 -19.41 -3.31 -11.19
N GLU A 108 -20.15 -3.23 -12.29
CA GLU A 108 -20.87 -2.00 -12.67
C GLU A 108 -21.92 -1.63 -11.61
N CYS A 109 -22.25 -0.34 -11.56
CA CYS A 109 -23.39 0.17 -10.83
C CYS A 109 -24.66 0.00 -11.67
N ARG A 110 -25.70 -0.63 -11.13
CA ARG A 110 -26.90 -0.95 -11.90
C ARG A 110 -28.19 -0.59 -11.17
N ILE A 111 -29.16 -0.07 -11.92
CA ILE A 111 -30.54 0.14 -11.47
C ILE A 111 -31.49 -0.73 -12.29
N ASN A 112 -32.45 -1.38 -11.64
CA ASN A 112 -33.50 -2.09 -12.36
C ASN A 112 -34.71 -1.17 -12.59
N LEU A 113 -34.93 -0.78 -13.84
CA LEU A 113 -36.09 0.04 -14.23
C LEU A 113 -37.26 -0.80 -14.76
N ASN A 114 -37.16 -2.13 -14.75
CA ASN A 114 -38.23 -3.02 -15.17
C ASN A 114 -39.09 -3.43 -13.97
N PRO A 115 -40.40 -3.07 -13.93
CA PRO A 115 -41.27 -3.44 -12.82
C PRO A 115 -41.72 -4.90 -12.83
N LYS A 116 -41.49 -5.65 -13.92
CA LYS A 116 -41.97 -7.03 -14.11
C LYS A 116 -40.88 -8.10 -13.99
N MET A 117 -39.61 -7.70 -14.08
CA MET A 117 -38.47 -8.62 -14.07
C MET A 117 -37.45 -8.17 -13.06
N GLN A 118 -36.79 -9.13 -12.42
CA GLN A 118 -35.61 -8.85 -11.60
C GLN A 118 -34.37 -8.77 -12.49
N SER A 119 -33.44 -7.92 -12.12
CA SER A 119 -32.12 -7.89 -12.74
C SER A 119 -31.12 -8.60 -11.82
N ILE A 120 -30.18 -9.32 -12.39
CA ILE A 120 -29.11 -9.97 -11.63
C ILE A 120 -27.81 -9.24 -11.96
N LEU A 121 -27.04 -8.93 -10.92
CA LEU A 121 -25.71 -8.36 -11.00
C LEU A 121 -24.72 -9.33 -10.36
N GLN A 122 -23.56 -9.49 -10.98
CA GLN A 122 -22.53 -10.44 -10.56
C GLN A 122 -21.16 -9.74 -10.52
N PRO A 123 -20.18 -10.29 -9.77
CA PRO A 123 -18.81 -9.78 -9.80
C PRO A 123 -18.24 -9.86 -11.23
N THR A 124 -17.41 -8.88 -11.58
CA THR A 124 -16.64 -8.87 -12.83
C THR A 124 -15.61 -10.00 -12.77
N PRO A 125 -15.51 -10.86 -13.80
CA PRO A 125 -14.56 -11.97 -13.79
C PRO A 125 -13.12 -11.51 -13.53
N ASN A 126 -12.39 -12.22 -12.68
CA ASN A 126 -10.98 -11.97 -12.35
C ASN A 126 -10.67 -10.55 -11.83
N ILE A 127 -11.65 -9.84 -11.29
CA ILE A 127 -11.48 -8.45 -10.84
C ILE A 127 -10.36 -8.27 -9.80
N HIS A 128 -10.12 -9.25 -8.92
CA HIS A 128 -9.02 -9.18 -7.95
C HIS A 128 -7.65 -9.06 -8.64
N ASN A 129 -7.41 -9.74 -9.77
CA ASN A 129 -6.15 -9.62 -10.51
C ASN A 129 -5.96 -8.24 -11.13
N LEU A 130 -7.06 -7.57 -11.49
CA LEU A 130 -7.01 -6.21 -12.04
C LEU A 130 -6.76 -5.17 -10.93
N LEU A 131 -7.31 -5.40 -9.74
CA LEU A 131 -7.17 -4.51 -8.59
C LEU A 131 -5.82 -4.66 -7.89
N LEU A 132 -5.28 -5.89 -7.86
CA LEU A 132 -4.06 -6.27 -7.15
C LEU A 132 -2.86 -6.46 -8.07
N GLY A 133 -3.01 -6.09 -9.35
CA GLY A 133 -1.91 -6.15 -10.31
C GLY A 133 -0.85 -5.12 -9.97
N ASP A 134 0.25 -5.57 -9.38
CA ASP A 134 1.41 -4.73 -9.12
C ASP A 134 2.25 -4.56 -10.40
N ASN A 135 2.54 -3.31 -10.76
CA ASN A 135 3.39 -3.00 -11.93
C ASN A 135 4.85 -2.67 -11.54
N ASP A 136 5.13 -2.44 -10.24
CA ASP A 136 6.46 -2.14 -9.74
C ASP A 136 7.12 -3.40 -9.16
N MET A 137 8.23 -3.83 -9.78
CA MET A 137 9.01 -4.98 -9.35
C MET A 137 9.53 -4.84 -7.92
N LEU A 138 9.86 -3.62 -7.48
CA LEU A 138 10.34 -3.37 -6.12
C LEU A 138 9.22 -3.57 -5.10
N GLU A 139 8.02 -3.08 -5.42
CA GLU A 139 6.84 -3.28 -4.57
C GLU A 139 6.51 -4.76 -4.42
N ILE A 140 6.56 -5.51 -5.52
CA ILE A 140 6.36 -6.97 -5.53
C ILE A 140 7.39 -7.66 -4.61
N GLN A 141 8.67 -7.34 -4.76
CA GLN A 141 9.73 -7.91 -3.91
C GLN A 141 9.51 -7.58 -2.44
N LEU A 142 9.15 -6.34 -2.13
CA LEU A 142 8.88 -5.89 -0.77
C LEU A 142 7.68 -6.64 -0.17
N LYS A 143 6.61 -6.87 -0.93
CA LYS A 143 5.46 -7.67 -0.48
C LYS A 143 5.85 -9.10 -0.16
N TYR A 144 6.68 -9.75 -0.98
CA TYR A 144 7.18 -11.10 -0.68
C TYR A 144 8.03 -11.15 0.58
N VAL A 145 8.93 -10.18 0.76
CA VAL A 145 9.74 -10.07 1.99
C VAL A 145 8.86 -9.86 3.21
N LEU A 146 7.83 -9.02 3.09
CA LEU A 146 6.86 -8.80 4.16
C LEU A 146 6.07 -10.07 4.50
N MET A 147 5.61 -10.82 3.49
CA MET A 147 4.91 -12.09 3.72
C MET A 147 5.77 -13.10 4.47
N ASP A 148 7.07 -13.21 4.15
CA ASP A 148 8.00 -14.05 4.89
C ASP A 148 8.20 -13.54 6.33
N GLU A 149 8.40 -12.23 6.50
CA GLU A 149 8.60 -11.61 7.80
C GLU A 149 7.36 -11.75 8.70
N PHE A 150 6.15 -11.69 8.12
CA PHE A 150 4.90 -11.86 8.85
C PHE A 150 4.75 -13.23 9.50
N ASN A 151 5.35 -14.28 8.92
CA ASN A 151 5.35 -15.62 9.54
C ASN A 151 6.03 -15.65 10.92
N ARG A 152 6.88 -14.66 11.22
CA ARG A 152 7.53 -14.52 12.52
C ARG A 152 6.59 -13.97 13.60
N TYR A 153 5.51 -13.28 13.21
CA TYR A 153 4.54 -12.69 14.15
C TYR A 153 3.41 -13.67 14.43
N GLN A 154 3.22 -14.01 15.71
CA GLN A 154 2.21 -14.99 16.12
C GLN A 154 0.80 -14.65 15.62
N GLN A 155 0.45 -13.36 15.58
CA GLN A 155 -0.87 -12.90 15.13
C GLN A 155 -1.15 -13.12 13.64
N PHE A 156 -0.11 -13.40 12.83
CA PHE A 156 -0.26 -13.59 11.38
C PHE A 156 -0.02 -15.02 10.89
N LYS A 157 0.35 -15.95 11.78
CA LYS A 157 0.70 -17.34 11.41
C LYS A 157 -0.44 -18.12 10.74
N ASP A 158 -1.68 -17.79 11.07
CA ASP A 158 -2.85 -18.50 10.57
C ASP A 158 -3.38 -17.92 9.25
N TYR A 159 -2.84 -16.78 8.79
CA TYR A 159 -3.27 -16.18 7.53
C TYR A 159 -2.57 -16.81 6.33
N LYS A 160 -3.37 -17.12 5.32
CA LYS A 160 -2.88 -17.44 3.99
C LYS A 160 -2.92 -16.18 3.14
N PHE A 161 -1.76 -15.62 2.84
CA PHE A 161 -1.64 -14.42 2.02
C PHE A 161 -1.99 -14.71 0.55
N ASN A 162 -2.62 -13.75 -0.11
CA ASN A 162 -3.10 -13.85 -1.50
C ASN A 162 -4.04 -15.06 -1.77
N ASP A 163 -4.83 -15.50 -0.78
CA ASP A 163 -5.80 -16.60 -0.94
C ASP A 163 -7.13 -16.08 -1.51
N PHE A 164 -7.18 -15.97 -2.84
CA PHE A 164 -8.36 -15.57 -3.61
C PHE A 164 -9.02 -16.70 -4.39
N GLN A 165 -8.55 -17.95 -4.21
CA GLN A 165 -9.03 -19.11 -4.96
C GLN A 165 -10.52 -19.41 -4.70
N HIS A 166 -11.01 -19.00 -3.52
CA HIS A 166 -12.37 -19.26 -3.06
C HIS A 166 -13.32 -18.07 -3.23
N LEU A 167 -12.92 -17.04 -3.99
CA LEU A 167 -13.82 -15.92 -4.31
C LEU A 167 -15.07 -16.41 -5.04
N ASN A 168 -16.24 -16.09 -4.49
CA ASN A 168 -17.52 -16.53 -5.05
C ASN A 168 -17.95 -15.69 -6.27
N TYR A 169 -17.36 -15.97 -7.43
CA TYR A 169 -17.78 -15.39 -8.71
C TYR A 169 -19.22 -15.75 -9.13
N GLY A 170 -19.81 -16.77 -8.49
CA GLY A 170 -21.21 -17.14 -8.65
C GLY A 170 -22.19 -16.28 -7.83
N LEU A 171 -21.69 -15.31 -7.05
CA LEU A 171 -22.56 -14.40 -6.29
C LEU A 171 -23.56 -13.70 -7.23
N ALA A 172 -24.85 -13.85 -6.93
CA ALA A 172 -25.94 -13.26 -7.70
C ALA A 172 -26.68 -12.23 -6.84
N CYS A 173 -26.44 -10.95 -7.13
CA CYS A 173 -27.09 -9.84 -6.47
C CYS A 173 -28.39 -9.50 -7.21
N ILE A 174 -29.52 -9.81 -6.59
CA ILE A 174 -30.86 -9.59 -7.18
C ILE A 174 -31.28 -8.14 -6.94
N ILE A 175 -31.64 -7.46 -8.03
CA ILE A 175 -32.05 -6.06 -8.05
C ILE A 175 -33.54 -5.98 -8.39
N ASP A 176 -34.37 -5.60 -7.41
CA ASP A 176 -35.80 -5.35 -7.65
C ASP A 176 -36.03 -3.98 -8.31
N TYR A 177 -37.27 -3.72 -8.72
CA TYR A 177 -37.66 -2.47 -9.34
C TYR A 177 -37.22 -1.23 -8.55
N GLN A 178 -36.61 -0.29 -9.26
CA GLN A 178 -36.00 0.95 -8.76
C GLN A 178 -34.90 0.78 -7.71
N GLN A 179 -34.42 -0.44 -7.49
CA GLN A 179 -33.25 -0.66 -6.63
C GLN A 179 -31.97 -0.39 -7.40
N LEU A 180 -31.04 0.24 -6.71
CA LEU A 180 -29.69 0.52 -7.17
C LEU A 180 -28.73 -0.42 -6.44
N MET A 181 -27.80 -1.04 -7.15
CA MET A 181 -26.88 -2.02 -6.56
C MET A 181 -25.54 -2.07 -7.29
N GLN A 182 -24.50 -2.41 -6.55
CA GLN A 182 -23.16 -2.73 -7.03
C GLN A 182 -22.61 -3.92 -6.23
N VAL A 183 -21.72 -4.72 -6.80
CA VAL A 183 -20.95 -5.72 -6.06
C VAL A 183 -19.67 -5.07 -5.58
N GLU A 184 -19.34 -5.25 -4.31
CA GLU A 184 -18.11 -4.80 -3.69
C GLU A 184 -17.25 -6.03 -3.33
N LEU A 185 -15.93 -5.89 -3.40
CA LEU A 185 -14.92 -6.82 -2.87
C LEU A 185 -14.40 -6.23 -1.56
N MET A 186 -14.70 -6.87 -0.43
CA MET A 186 -14.05 -6.57 0.85
C MET A 186 -12.81 -7.43 0.96
N GLU A 187 -11.66 -6.80 1.06
CA GLU A 187 -10.37 -7.45 1.18
C GLU A 187 -9.81 -7.24 2.58
N THR A 188 -9.39 -8.33 3.23
CA THR A 188 -8.62 -8.24 4.46
C THR A 188 -7.15 -8.11 4.10
N VAL A 189 -6.50 -7.04 4.57
CA VAL A 189 -5.11 -6.73 4.25
C VAL A 189 -4.29 -6.50 5.51
N VAL A 190 -3.00 -6.81 5.45
CA VAL A 190 -2.02 -6.33 6.42
C VAL A 190 -1.42 -5.04 5.89
N GLU A 191 -1.76 -3.94 6.54
CA GLU A 191 -1.13 -2.64 6.33
C GLU A 191 0.20 -2.59 7.10
N ALA A 192 1.29 -2.44 6.37
CA ALA A 192 2.63 -2.30 6.91
C ALA A 192 3.15 -0.89 6.70
N ASN A 193 3.39 -0.18 7.80
CA ASN A 193 4.05 1.11 7.78
C ASN A 193 5.55 0.88 7.94
N LEU A 194 6.30 1.24 6.91
CA LEU A 194 7.72 1.00 6.81
C LEU A 194 8.47 2.33 6.87
N GLU A 195 9.63 2.29 7.51
CA GLU A 195 10.63 3.32 7.37
C GLU A 195 11.65 2.89 6.32
N ARG A 196 11.86 3.74 5.32
CA ARG A 196 12.91 3.63 4.32
C ARG A 196 14.05 4.56 4.71
N LYS A 197 15.20 3.98 5.05
CA LYS A 197 16.43 4.71 5.36
C LYS A 197 17.40 4.58 4.19
N VAL A 198 17.76 5.70 3.58
CA VAL A 198 18.76 5.79 2.51
C VAL A 198 20.05 6.33 3.11
N GLU A 199 21.05 5.48 3.22
CA GLU A 199 22.41 5.83 3.62
C GLU A 199 23.19 6.16 2.34
N VAL A 200 23.67 7.41 2.24
CA VAL A 200 24.30 7.97 1.05
C VAL A 200 25.79 8.16 1.33
N ASP A 201 26.64 7.59 0.47
CA ASP A 201 28.09 7.78 0.57
C ASP A 201 28.48 9.24 0.25
N GLU A 202 29.50 9.76 0.93
CA GLU A 202 29.98 11.13 0.72
C GLU A 202 30.45 11.38 -0.72
N ALA A 203 30.95 10.34 -1.41
CA ALA A 203 31.38 10.42 -2.80
C ALA A 203 30.24 10.81 -3.75
N CYS A 204 28.98 10.64 -3.35
CA CYS A 204 27.82 11.07 -4.12
C CYS A 204 27.67 12.60 -4.19
N GLY A 205 28.38 13.36 -3.35
CA GLY A 205 28.42 14.82 -3.42
C GLY A 205 27.12 15.53 -3.03
N LEU A 206 26.16 14.84 -2.38
CA LEU A 206 24.88 15.43 -1.97
C LEU A 206 25.04 16.57 -0.96
N ASN A 207 26.16 16.63 -0.24
CA ASN A 207 26.48 17.74 0.66
C ASN A 207 26.60 19.10 -0.08
N ALA A 208 26.89 19.07 -1.39
CA ALA A 208 26.87 20.29 -2.22
C ALA A 208 25.44 20.83 -2.44
N LEU A 209 24.42 19.99 -2.33
CA LEU A 209 23.01 20.39 -2.42
C LEU A 209 22.51 21.02 -1.11
N ASN A 210 23.01 20.50 0.01
CA ASN A 210 22.69 20.96 1.36
C ASN A 210 23.83 20.59 2.32
N GLN A 211 24.52 21.60 2.87
CA GLN A 211 25.65 21.39 3.79
C GLN A 211 25.24 20.76 5.13
N ASN A 212 23.96 20.82 5.48
CA ASN A 212 23.43 20.20 6.70
C ASN A 212 22.99 18.75 6.47
N PHE A 213 23.14 18.21 5.25
CA PHE A 213 22.85 16.81 4.99
C PHE A 213 23.91 15.92 5.63
N ILE A 214 23.46 15.00 6.49
CA ILE A 214 24.33 14.13 7.30
C ILE A 214 24.59 12.76 6.63
N GLY A 215 24.35 12.62 5.33
CA GLY A 215 24.53 11.35 4.60
C GLY A 215 23.42 10.32 4.85
N THR A 216 22.30 10.70 5.46
CA THR A 216 21.15 9.81 5.66
C THR A 216 19.84 10.54 5.42
N ALA A 217 18.96 9.93 4.64
CA ALA A 217 17.58 10.36 4.46
C ALA A 217 16.61 9.29 4.95
N ILE A 218 15.51 9.72 5.57
CA ILE A 218 14.50 8.84 6.14
C ILE A 218 13.14 9.23 5.56
N ASP A 219 12.44 8.22 5.04
CA ASP A 219 11.09 8.33 4.51
C ASP A 219 10.20 7.27 5.13
N TYR A 220 8.88 7.51 5.09
CA TYR A 220 7.88 6.54 5.51
C TYR A 220 7.03 6.14 4.32
N ILE A 221 6.80 4.83 4.17
CA ILE A 221 5.93 4.27 3.13
C ILE A 221 4.92 3.33 3.77
N THR A 222 3.75 3.23 3.17
CA THR A 222 2.71 2.28 3.59
C THR A 222 2.50 1.29 2.46
N THR A 223 2.64 0.00 2.76
CA THR A 223 2.43 -1.11 1.83
C THR A 223 1.31 -1.99 2.35
N HIS A 224 0.49 -2.50 1.44
CA HIS A 224 -0.64 -3.37 1.77
C HIS A 224 -0.36 -4.76 1.21
N VAL A 225 -0.46 -5.77 2.08
CA VAL A 225 -0.30 -7.18 1.69
C VAL A 225 -1.66 -7.87 1.80
N PRO A 226 -2.25 -8.32 0.68
CA PRO A 226 -3.54 -9.00 0.68
C PRO A 226 -3.50 -10.32 1.46
N ILE A 227 -4.52 -10.58 2.27
CA ILE A 227 -4.77 -11.91 2.82
C ILE A 227 -5.77 -12.64 1.94
N ASN A 228 -7.01 -12.16 1.91
CA ASN A 228 -8.10 -12.75 1.17
C ASN A 228 -9.18 -11.69 0.93
N GLY A 229 -10.26 -12.08 0.26
CA GLY A 229 -11.41 -11.20 0.10
C GLY A 229 -12.73 -11.94 -0.01
N THR A 230 -13.81 -11.17 0.08
CA THR A 230 -15.19 -11.66 -0.04
C THR A 230 -16.01 -10.69 -0.87
N PHE A 231 -16.78 -11.21 -1.82
CA PHE A 231 -17.76 -10.41 -2.55
C PHE A 231 -19.05 -10.26 -1.76
N TYR A 232 -19.66 -9.08 -1.84
CA TYR A 232 -20.98 -8.84 -1.27
C TYR A 232 -21.78 -7.83 -2.10
N CYS A 233 -23.10 -7.91 -1.95
CA CYS A 233 -24.02 -7.02 -2.65
C CYS A 233 -24.17 -5.71 -1.88
N LYS A 234 -23.73 -4.60 -2.47
CA LYS A 234 -23.97 -3.26 -1.94
C LYS A 234 -25.27 -2.70 -2.51
N LYS A 235 -26.28 -2.58 -1.66
CA LYS A 235 -27.56 -1.94 -2.01
C LYS A 235 -27.54 -0.44 -1.73
N GLY A 236 -28.12 0.33 -2.63
CA GLY A 236 -28.35 1.76 -2.46
C GLY A 236 -27.27 2.62 -3.12
N ARG A 237 -27.25 3.90 -2.75
CA ARG A 237 -26.31 4.87 -3.30
C ARG A 237 -24.96 4.81 -2.57
N SER A 238 -23.89 4.93 -3.33
CA SER A 238 -22.52 5.17 -2.87
C SER A 238 -21.88 6.30 -3.69
N SER A 239 -20.63 6.65 -3.37
CA SER A 239 -19.81 7.56 -4.19
C SER A 239 -19.60 7.04 -5.61
N THR A 240 -19.56 5.72 -5.76
CA THR A 240 -19.28 4.96 -6.99
C THR A 240 -20.53 4.43 -7.68
N CYS A 241 -21.67 4.41 -6.98
CA CYS A 241 -22.95 3.96 -7.51
C CYS A 241 -24.09 4.93 -7.17
N ASN A 242 -24.60 5.62 -8.18
CA ASN A 242 -25.80 6.45 -8.08
C ASN A 242 -26.59 6.36 -9.39
N ARG A 243 -27.78 6.97 -9.41
CA ARG A 243 -28.66 6.90 -10.59
C ARG A 243 -28.02 7.50 -11.84
N ALA A 244 -27.29 8.62 -11.71
CA ALA A 244 -26.63 9.23 -12.87
C ALA A 244 -25.54 8.33 -13.44
N ILE A 245 -24.81 7.60 -12.60
CA ILE A 245 -23.80 6.62 -13.03
C ILE A 245 -24.46 5.40 -13.66
N ALA A 246 -25.49 4.84 -13.03
CA ALA A 246 -26.21 3.67 -13.53
C ALA A 246 -26.93 3.92 -14.87
N ASP A 247 -27.41 5.15 -15.09
CA ASP A 247 -28.05 5.57 -16.33
C ASP A 247 -27.03 6.04 -17.41
N SER A 248 -25.72 6.07 -17.08
CA SER A 248 -24.66 6.51 -18.00
C SER A 248 -24.14 5.38 -18.91
N ALA A 249 -23.54 5.75 -20.05
CA ALA A 249 -22.85 4.80 -20.93
C ALA A 249 -21.61 4.14 -20.28
N ASN A 250 -21.12 4.68 -19.14
CA ASN A 250 -19.97 4.18 -18.38
C ASN A 250 -20.40 3.82 -16.95
N ALA A 251 -21.39 2.95 -16.82
CA ALA A 251 -21.89 2.46 -15.52
C ALA A 251 -20.83 1.66 -14.72
N ARG A 252 -19.75 1.24 -15.39
CA ARG A 252 -18.50 0.85 -14.73
C ARG A 252 -17.76 2.14 -14.42
N TYR A 253 -17.76 2.54 -13.14
CA TYR A 253 -16.76 3.47 -12.65
C TYR A 253 -15.41 3.03 -13.22
N LYS A 254 -14.63 3.95 -13.82
CA LYS A 254 -13.31 3.61 -14.35
C LYS A 254 -12.58 2.87 -13.24
N LEU A 255 -12.35 1.58 -13.44
CA LEU A 255 -11.32 0.86 -12.69
C LEU A 255 -10.08 1.74 -12.79
N PRO A 256 -9.29 1.91 -11.71
CA PRO A 256 -8.11 2.76 -11.76
C PRO A 256 -7.37 2.45 -13.06
N ASN A 257 -7.32 3.45 -13.94
CA ASN A 257 -6.51 3.35 -15.15
C ASN A 257 -5.08 3.29 -14.64
N TYR A 258 -4.49 2.10 -14.63
CA TYR A 258 -3.05 1.94 -14.61
C TYR A 258 -2.55 2.03 -16.06
#